data_AF-A0A5C3EIC7-F1
#
_entry.id   AF-A0A5C3EIC7-F1
#
_cell.length_a   1.000
_cell.length_b   1.000
_cell.length_c   1.000
_cell.angle_alpha   90.00
_cell.angle_beta   90.00
_cell.angle_gamma   90.00
#
_symmetry.space_group_name_H-M   'P 1'
#
loop_
_entity.id
_entity.type
_entity.pdbx_description
1 polymer ?
#
loop_
_entity_poly.entity_id
_entity_poly.type
_entity_poly.pdbx_seq_one_letter_code
_entity_poly.pdbx_strand_id
1 'polypeptide(L)'
;MMIMVDTIDAIDFDIDAINNVEEAAYREGYQQGFDHGALHGTFEGRELGREKGFELWEEVGFYKGMAEVWRECLEQADAAGHSSRKQSKQIQHLAGLEKLVSFFPMTNTSSDSSLDISQPAGSDAQVEQAANDDADADAEVDASNDDDLAKLDMLTLLEKIRAKYRLTCSVLGVPPQRTAFLAQIGTSQGDAQSQDAAKTETKSVLVAGKLVDPSQLKY
;
A
#
# COMPACT_ATOMS: atom_id res chain seq x y z
N MET A 1 4.34 -37.37 77.57
CA MET A 1 4.28 -37.72 76.15
C MET A 1 2.85 -37.46 75.68
N MET A 2 2.60 -36.23 75.23
CA MET A 2 1.30 -35.79 74.71
C MET A 2 1.57 -35.42 73.26
N ILE A 3 0.97 -36.20 72.37
CA ILE A 3 1.22 -36.18 70.94
C ILE A 3 0.61 -34.87 70.42
N MET A 4 1.44 -33.97 69.88
CA MET A 4 0.98 -32.83 69.11
C MET A 4 0.15 -33.38 67.96
N VAL A 5 -1.15 -33.11 67.98
CA VAL A 5 -1.98 -33.22 66.79
C VAL A 5 -1.55 -32.04 65.93
N ASP A 6 -0.65 -32.31 64.98
CA ASP A 6 -0.34 -31.37 63.92
C ASP A 6 -1.66 -30.91 63.32
N THR A 7 -1.89 -29.62 63.43
CA THR A 7 -2.99 -28.94 62.76
C THR A 7 -2.76 -29.19 61.28
N ILE A 8 -3.57 -30.07 60.70
CA ILE A 8 -3.69 -30.17 59.25
C ILE A 8 -4.20 -28.79 58.86
N ASP A 9 -3.30 -27.94 58.35
CA ASP A 9 -3.64 -26.69 57.71
C ASP A 9 -4.82 -27.01 56.80
N ALA A 10 -5.97 -26.43 57.13
CA ALA A 10 -7.12 -26.47 56.26
C ALA A 10 -6.62 -25.85 54.95
N ILE A 11 -6.35 -26.70 53.97
CA ILE A 11 -6.13 -26.30 52.60
C ILE A 11 -7.39 -25.49 52.29
N ASP A 12 -7.22 -24.17 52.19
CA ASP A 12 -8.26 -23.24 51.78
C ASP A 12 -8.60 -23.57 50.34
N PHE A 13 -9.45 -24.58 50.20
CA PHE A 13 -9.79 -25.22 48.95
C PHE A 13 -10.93 -24.40 48.36
N ASP A 14 -10.57 -23.49 47.47
CA ASP A 14 -11.51 -22.61 46.79
C ASP A 14 -12.37 -23.43 45.79
N ILE A 15 -13.50 -23.94 46.30
CA ILE A 15 -14.49 -24.69 45.52
C ILE A 15 -15.06 -23.82 44.40
N ASP A 16 -15.14 -22.50 44.60
CA ASP A 16 -15.65 -21.56 43.60
C ASP A 16 -14.66 -21.41 42.43
N ALA A 17 -13.35 -21.44 42.70
CA ALA A 17 -12.33 -21.49 41.65
C ALA A 17 -12.47 -22.76 40.78
N ILE A 18 -12.73 -23.92 41.39
CA ILE A 18 -12.91 -25.18 40.65
C ILE A 18 -14.16 -25.18 39.78
N ASN A 19 -15.25 -24.62 40.29
CA ASN A 19 -16.50 -24.50 39.54
C ASN A 19 -16.35 -23.56 38.33
N ASN A 20 -15.45 -22.58 38.41
CA ASN A 20 -15.21 -21.58 37.37
C ASN A 20 -13.98 -21.88 36.48
N VAL A 21 -13.36 -23.08 36.58
CA VAL A 21 -12.16 -23.43 35.78
C VAL A 21 -12.40 -23.29 34.28
N GLU A 22 -13.57 -23.69 33.79
CA GLU A 22 -13.91 -23.58 32.37
C GLU A 22 -13.98 -22.12 31.92
N GLU A 23 -14.66 -21.27 32.71
CA GLU A 23 -14.79 -19.85 32.39
C GLU A 23 -13.44 -19.12 32.50
N ALA A 24 -12.62 -19.47 33.49
CA ALA A 24 -11.28 -18.94 33.64
C ALA A 24 -10.39 -19.32 32.45
N ALA A 25 -10.39 -20.60 32.04
CA ALA A 25 -9.64 -21.07 30.87
C ALA A 25 -10.15 -20.45 29.56
N TYR A 26 -11.46 -20.26 29.41
CA TYR A 26 -12.05 -19.57 28.26
C TYR A 26 -11.60 -18.11 28.21
N ARG A 27 -11.72 -17.40 29.33
CA ARG A 27 -11.38 -15.97 29.42
C ARG A 27 -9.89 -15.75 29.20
N GLU A 28 -9.05 -16.64 29.74
CA GLU A 28 -7.61 -16.66 29.50
C GLU A 28 -7.28 -16.91 28.01
N GLY A 29 -7.86 -17.96 27.41
CA GLY A 29 -7.64 -18.27 26.00
C GLY A 29 -8.13 -17.17 25.06
N TYR A 30 -9.27 -16.55 25.37
CA TYR A 30 -9.80 -15.40 24.65
C TYR A 30 -8.86 -14.20 24.76
N GLN A 31 -8.44 -13.84 25.97
CA GLN A 31 -7.55 -12.70 26.20
C GLN A 31 -6.21 -12.90 25.48
N GLN A 32 -5.61 -14.09 25.59
CA GLN A 32 -4.38 -14.42 24.88
C GLN A 32 -4.54 -14.36 23.36
N GLY A 33 -5.64 -14.91 22.83
CA GLY A 33 -5.94 -14.86 21.40
C GLY A 33 -6.19 -13.43 20.90
N PHE A 34 -6.88 -12.62 21.69
CA PHE A 34 -7.15 -11.21 21.40
C PHE A 34 -5.86 -10.39 21.40
N ASP A 35 -5.04 -10.49 22.45
CA ASP A 35 -3.78 -9.75 22.58
C ASP A 35 -2.80 -10.14 21.46
N HIS A 36 -2.73 -11.43 21.15
CA HIS A 36 -1.89 -11.93 20.06
C HIS A 36 -2.40 -11.44 18.69
N GLY A 37 -3.71 -11.53 18.45
CA GLY A 37 -4.34 -11.08 17.21
C GLY A 37 -4.23 -9.58 16.99
N ALA A 38 -4.44 -8.78 18.04
CA ALA A 38 -4.24 -7.33 18.00
C ALA A 38 -2.79 -6.99 17.65
N LEU A 39 -1.83 -7.64 18.32
CA LEU A 39 -0.42 -7.43 18.04
C LEU A 39 -0.06 -7.82 16.59
N HIS A 40 -0.41 -9.02 16.14
CA HIS A 40 -0.12 -9.47 14.77
C HIS A 40 -0.81 -8.62 13.72
N GLY A 41 -2.09 -8.27 13.93
CA GLY A 41 -2.84 -7.40 13.02
C GLY A 41 -2.18 -6.03 12.86
N THR A 42 -1.62 -5.46 13.93
CA THR A 42 -0.90 -4.18 13.83
C THR A 42 0.40 -4.30 13.03
N PHE A 43 1.15 -5.39 13.16
CA PHE A 43 2.37 -5.60 12.40
C PHE A 43 2.08 -5.85 10.92
N GLU A 44 1.15 -6.77 10.62
CA GLU A 44 0.76 -7.12 9.27
C GLU A 44 0.14 -5.92 8.54
N GLY A 45 -0.77 -5.18 9.21
CA GLY A 45 -1.39 -3.99 8.63
C GLY A 45 -0.37 -2.89 8.30
N ARG A 46 0.66 -2.70 9.14
CA ARG A 46 1.75 -1.74 8.86
C ARG A 46 2.61 -2.18 7.69
N GLU A 47 2.93 -3.46 7.60
CA GLU A 47 3.71 -4.02 6.51
C GLU A 47 2.97 -3.89 5.17
N LEU A 48 1.72 -4.32 5.13
CA LEU A 48 0.86 -4.22 3.96
C LEU A 48 0.65 -2.76 3.54
N GLY A 49 0.39 -1.86 4.51
CA GLY A 49 0.24 -0.44 4.24
C GLY A 49 1.49 0.18 3.63
N ARG A 50 2.68 -0.21 4.09
CA ARG A 50 3.96 0.22 3.50
C ARG A 50 4.14 -0.28 2.08
N GLU A 51 3.85 -1.56 1.83
CA GLU A 51 3.96 -2.15 0.48
C GLU A 51 3.00 -1.47 -0.50
N LYS A 52 1.73 -1.31 -0.12
CA LYS A 52 0.73 -0.65 -0.97
C LYS A 52 0.98 0.84 -1.14
N GLY A 53 1.41 1.53 -0.09
CA GLY A 53 1.84 2.92 -0.18
C GLY A 53 2.99 3.09 -1.18
N PHE A 54 3.97 2.18 -1.18
CA PHE A 54 5.06 2.19 -2.14
C PHE A 54 4.59 1.94 -3.57
N GLU A 55 3.71 0.96 -3.80
CA GLU A 55 3.13 0.66 -5.13
C GLU A 55 2.45 1.90 -5.74
N LEU A 56 1.68 2.64 -4.95
CA LEU A 56 1.02 3.88 -5.40
C LEU A 56 2.03 5.00 -5.65
N TRP A 57 2.99 5.19 -4.75
CA TRP A 57 4.00 6.23 -4.87
C TRP A 57 5.02 5.97 -6.00
N GLU A 58 5.28 4.72 -6.36
CA GLU A 58 6.10 4.37 -7.52
C GLU A 58 5.47 4.93 -8.80
N GLU A 59 4.16 4.76 -8.96
CA GLU A 59 3.41 5.31 -10.09
C GLU A 59 3.40 6.84 -10.10
N VAL A 60 3.09 7.47 -8.96
CA VAL A 60 3.08 8.93 -8.82
C VAL A 60 4.48 9.51 -9.08
N GLY A 61 5.51 8.88 -8.53
CA GLY A 61 6.91 9.25 -8.72
C GLY A 61 7.36 9.16 -10.16
N PHE A 62 6.94 8.12 -10.90
CA PHE A 62 7.20 8.01 -12.33
C PHE A 62 6.58 9.17 -13.11
N TYR A 63 5.31 9.51 -12.84
CA TYR A 63 4.64 10.63 -13.51
C TYR A 63 5.31 11.96 -13.22
N LYS A 64 5.72 12.17 -11.96
CA LYS A 64 6.47 13.35 -11.54
C LYS A 64 7.80 13.46 -12.27
N GLY A 65 8.61 12.40 -12.25
CA GLY A 65 9.92 12.39 -12.89
C GLY A 65 9.84 12.58 -14.41
N MET A 66 8.83 11.98 -15.06
CA MET A 66 8.55 12.24 -16.48
C MET A 66 8.25 13.72 -16.69
N ALA A 67 7.39 14.32 -15.87
CA ALA A 67 7.01 15.71 -16.02
C ALA A 67 8.21 16.66 -15.88
N GLU A 68 9.04 16.44 -14.86
CA GLU A 68 10.24 17.23 -14.58
C GLU A 68 11.25 17.14 -15.74
N VAL A 69 11.58 15.93 -16.21
CA VAL A 69 12.53 15.73 -17.32
C VAL A 69 12.06 16.42 -18.59
N TRP A 70 10.78 16.25 -18.96
CA TRP A 70 10.24 16.88 -20.17
C TRP A 70 10.15 18.40 -20.04
N ARG A 71 9.83 18.93 -18.86
CA ARG A 71 9.86 20.36 -18.61
C ARG A 71 11.26 20.92 -18.82
N GLU A 72 12.27 20.33 -18.19
CA GLU A 72 13.67 20.77 -18.33
C GLU A 72 14.13 20.74 -19.79
N CYS A 73 13.78 19.69 -20.54
CA CYS A 73 14.11 19.59 -21.97
C CYS A 73 13.46 20.71 -22.79
N LEU A 74 12.20 21.03 -22.51
CA LEU A 74 11.48 22.09 -23.21
C LEU A 74 12.02 23.47 -22.84
N GLU A 75 12.33 23.73 -21.57
CA GLU A 75 12.92 25.01 -21.14
C GLU A 75 14.32 25.24 -21.74
N GLN A 76 15.13 24.18 -21.83
CA GLN A 76 16.43 24.25 -22.52
C GLN A 76 16.29 24.57 -24.02
N ALA A 77 15.30 23.97 -24.68
CA ALA A 77 15.03 24.26 -26.09
C ALA A 77 14.53 25.70 -26.29
N ASP A 78 13.74 26.24 -25.36
CA ASP A 78 13.30 27.64 -25.35
C ASP A 78 14.49 28.59 -25.21
N ALA A 79 15.40 28.32 -24.28
CA ALA A 79 16.64 29.07 -24.09
C ALA A 79 17.56 29.04 -25.32
N ALA A 80 17.52 27.96 -26.10
CA ALA A 80 18.22 27.83 -27.38
C ALA A 80 17.51 28.54 -28.56
N GLY A 81 16.43 29.30 -28.31
CA GLY A 81 15.70 30.08 -29.30
C GLY A 81 14.60 29.31 -30.04
N HIS A 82 14.25 28.09 -29.60
CA HIS A 82 13.22 27.26 -30.24
C HIS A 82 11.84 27.42 -29.58
N SER A 83 11.47 28.67 -29.23
CA SER A 83 10.20 28.97 -28.59
C SER A 83 9.01 28.79 -29.54
N SER A 84 7.99 28.03 -29.12
CA SER A 84 6.78 27.81 -29.92
C SER A 84 5.52 27.83 -29.07
N ARG A 85 4.39 28.28 -29.65
CA ARG A 85 3.07 28.18 -29.02
C ARG A 85 2.71 26.74 -28.61
N LYS A 86 3.24 25.74 -29.34
CA LYS A 86 3.09 24.31 -28.98
C LYS A 86 3.83 23.99 -27.67
N GLN A 87 5.06 24.48 -27.52
CA GLN A 87 5.90 24.27 -26.34
C GLN A 87 5.29 24.95 -25.11
N SER A 88 4.78 26.18 -25.24
CA SER A 88 4.09 26.84 -24.12
C SER A 88 2.91 26.01 -23.61
N LYS A 89 2.12 25.41 -24.52
CA LYS A 89 1.05 24.47 -24.14
C LYS A 89 1.60 23.22 -23.45
N GLN A 90 2.66 22.61 -23.98
CA GLN A 90 3.29 21.44 -23.36
C GLN A 90 3.73 21.73 -21.91
N ILE A 91 4.38 22.88 -21.68
CA ILE A 91 4.82 23.33 -20.35
C ILE A 91 3.62 23.55 -19.41
N GLN A 92 2.52 24.15 -19.88
CA GLN A 92 1.30 24.32 -19.08
C GLN A 92 0.68 22.97 -18.68
N HIS A 93 0.65 21.99 -19.58
CA HIS A 93 0.14 20.66 -19.28
C HIS A 93 1.00 19.93 -18.24
N LEU A 94 2.33 20.06 -18.34
CA LEU A 94 3.29 19.54 -17.36
C LEU A 94 3.12 20.21 -15.99
N ALA A 95 2.93 21.53 -15.96
CA ALA A 95 2.69 22.29 -14.73
C ALA A 95 1.43 21.83 -14.01
N GLY A 96 0.35 21.61 -14.75
CA GLY A 96 -0.88 21.06 -14.18
C GLY A 96 -0.71 19.64 -13.64
N LEU A 97 0.14 18.81 -14.24
CA LEU A 97 0.41 17.46 -13.75
C LEU A 97 1.20 17.51 -12.43
N GLU A 98 2.26 18.30 -12.37
CA GLU A 98 3.05 18.50 -11.14
C GLU A 98 2.22 19.08 -10.00
N LYS A 99 1.32 20.04 -10.30
CA LYS A 99 0.39 20.60 -9.33
C LYS A 99 -0.47 19.49 -8.69
N LEU A 100 -1.10 18.63 -9.49
CA LEU A 100 -1.88 17.49 -8.97
C LEU A 100 -1.02 16.56 -8.10
N VAL A 101 0.22 16.28 -8.52
CA VAL A 101 1.15 15.45 -7.76
C VAL A 101 1.52 16.08 -6.41
N SER A 102 1.65 17.41 -6.33
CA SER A 102 2.00 18.08 -5.07
C SER A 102 0.94 17.95 -3.96
N PHE A 103 -0.31 17.67 -4.31
CA PHE A 103 -1.38 17.38 -3.34
C PHE A 103 -1.40 15.92 -2.88
N PHE A 104 -0.59 15.05 -3.48
CA PHE A 104 -0.58 13.64 -3.12
C PHE A 104 0.08 13.44 -1.74
N PRO A 105 -0.58 12.75 -0.78
CA PRO A 105 -0.10 12.66 0.60
C PRO A 105 1.29 12.01 0.73
N MET A 106 2.25 12.74 1.32
CA MET A 106 3.62 12.26 1.56
C MET A 106 3.80 11.57 2.93
N THR A 107 2.85 11.72 3.84
CA THR A 107 2.93 11.19 5.20
C THR A 107 1.66 10.43 5.53
N ASN A 108 1.82 9.32 6.26
CA ASN A 108 0.69 8.55 6.76
C ASN A 108 -0.01 9.30 7.92
N THR A 109 -1.34 9.35 7.93
CA THR A 109 -2.17 9.99 8.97
C THR A 109 -2.29 9.15 10.25
N SER A 110 -1.26 8.34 10.55
CA SER A 110 -1.22 7.31 11.61
C SER A 110 -1.50 7.77 13.05
N SER A 111 -1.73 9.07 13.27
CA SER A 111 -2.13 9.66 14.55
C SER A 111 -3.63 9.92 14.68
N ASP A 112 -4.44 9.57 13.68
CA ASP A 112 -5.90 9.66 13.81
C ASP A 112 -6.41 8.58 14.76
N SER A 113 -6.84 8.99 15.95
CA SER A 113 -7.45 8.14 16.97
C SER A 113 -8.70 7.40 16.48
N SER A 114 -9.32 7.83 15.37
CA SER A 114 -10.46 7.13 14.74
C SER A 114 -10.09 5.76 14.16
N LEU A 115 -8.80 5.50 13.92
CA LEU A 115 -8.27 4.27 13.36
C LEU A 115 -7.86 3.23 14.41
N ASP A 116 -8.06 3.53 15.71
CA ASP A 116 -7.76 2.59 16.79
C ASP A 116 -8.84 1.50 16.88
N ILE A 117 -8.52 0.35 16.29
CA ILE A 117 -9.33 -0.89 16.32
C ILE A 117 -9.56 -1.41 17.76
N SER A 118 -8.88 -0.86 18.77
CA SER A 118 -9.06 -1.23 20.17
C SER A 118 -10.42 -0.79 20.76
N GLN A 119 -11.25 -0.03 20.03
CA GLN A 119 -12.61 0.28 20.46
C GLN A 119 -13.58 -0.87 20.14
N PRO A 120 -14.39 -1.34 21.11
CA PRO A 120 -15.37 -2.38 20.88
C PRO A 120 -16.38 -1.91 19.82
N ALA A 121 -16.50 -2.69 18.74
CA ALA A 121 -17.39 -2.46 17.61
C ALA A 121 -18.83 -2.17 18.09
N GLY A 122 -19.26 -0.92 17.92
CA GLY A 122 -20.55 -0.47 18.43
C GLY A 122 -21.00 0.86 17.83
N SER A 123 -21.12 0.94 16.50
CA SER A 123 -22.09 1.81 15.83
C SER A 123 -22.04 1.60 14.32
N ASP A 124 -23.07 0.93 13.77
CA ASP A 124 -23.38 0.89 12.35
C ASP A 124 -23.57 2.33 11.82
N ALA A 125 -22.61 2.81 11.02
CA ALA A 125 -22.73 4.09 10.34
C ALA A 125 -23.38 3.86 8.96
N GLN A 126 -24.56 4.47 8.81
CA GLN A 126 -25.38 4.51 7.61
C GLN A 126 -24.61 5.16 6.45
N VAL A 127 -24.49 4.45 5.33
CA VAL A 127 -24.00 4.99 4.07
C VAL A 127 -25.15 5.73 3.40
N GLU A 128 -25.16 7.07 3.51
CA GLU A 128 -26.01 7.91 2.66
C GLU A 128 -25.39 8.05 1.26
N GLN A 129 -26.23 7.73 0.29
CA GLN A 129 -25.95 7.70 -1.13
C GLN A 129 -26.36 9.06 -1.73
N ALA A 130 -25.38 9.85 -2.17
CA ALA A 130 -25.64 11.07 -2.94
C ALA A 130 -25.29 10.83 -4.41
N ALA A 131 -26.32 10.64 -5.23
CA ALA A 131 -26.26 10.82 -6.67
C ALA A 131 -26.33 12.32 -6.99
N ASN A 132 -25.60 12.78 -8.01
CA ASN A 132 -26.13 13.70 -9.02
C ASN A 132 -25.21 13.80 -10.24
N ASP A 133 -25.90 13.96 -11.37
CA ASP A 133 -25.48 13.94 -12.76
C ASP A 133 -24.68 15.17 -13.24
N ASP A 134 -23.99 14.95 -14.36
CA ASP A 134 -23.71 15.82 -15.51
C ASP A 134 -23.21 17.26 -15.33
N ALA A 135 -22.03 17.54 -15.91
CA ALA A 135 -21.89 18.25 -17.20
C ALA A 135 -20.51 18.92 -17.35
N ASP A 136 -19.94 18.74 -18.54
CA ASP A 136 -19.01 19.61 -19.30
C ASP A 136 -18.18 20.66 -18.56
N ALA A 137 -16.84 20.56 -18.64
CA ALA A 137 -15.93 21.59 -18.14
C ALA A 137 -14.82 21.87 -19.17
N ASP A 138 -15.14 22.73 -20.12
CA ASP A 138 -14.15 23.55 -20.81
C ASP A 138 -13.54 24.58 -19.84
N ALA A 139 -12.31 24.98 -20.15
CA ALA A 139 -11.39 25.71 -19.29
C ALA A 139 -11.90 27.04 -18.69
N GLU A 140 -11.46 27.33 -17.45
CA GLU A 140 -11.08 28.64 -16.83
C GLU A 140 -11.53 28.76 -15.36
N VAL A 141 -10.63 28.52 -14.38
CA VAL A 141 -10.33 29.32 -13.15
C VAL A 141 -9.51 28.50 -12.13
N ASP A 142 -8.30 28.98 -11.80
CA ASP A 142 -7.20 28.20 -11.19
C ASP A 142 -6.95 28.44 -9.67
N ALA A 143 -7.82 29.18 -8.98
CA ALA A 143 -7.63 29.46 -7.54
C ALA A 143 -8.66 28.76 -6.62
N SER A 144 -9.84 28.42 -7.13
CA SER A 144 -10.91 27.79 -6.34
C SER A 144 -10.70 26.29 -6.12
N ASN A 145 -9.97 25.64 -7.02
CA ASN A 145 -9.84 24.18 -7.07
C ASN A 145 -8.80 23.60 -6.09
N ASP A 146 -7.87 24.39 -5.57
CA ASP A 146 -6.78 23.86 -4.70
C ASP A 146 -7.29 23.36 -3.36
N ASP A 147 -8.24 24.09 -2.76
CA ASP A 147 -8.83 23.71 -1.47
C ASP A 147 -9.73 22.47 -1.61
N ASP A 148 -10.32 22.27 -2.79
CA ASP A 148 -11.11 21.07 -3.12
C ASP A 148 -10.22 19.87 -3.44
N LEU A 149 -9.05 20.11 -4.02
CA LEU A 149 -8.10 19.06 -4.37
C LEU A 149 -7.38 18.52 -3.13
N ALA A 150 -7.10 19.37 -2.14
CA ALA A 150 -6.53 18.98 -0.86
C ALA A 150 -7.48 18.14 0.02
N LYS A 151 -8.80 18.30 -0.17
CA LYS A 151 -9.83 17.54 0.56
C LYS A 151 -10.19 16.22 -0.12
N LEU A 152 -9.67 15.98 -1.32
CA LEU A 152 -10.03 14.83 -2.12
C LEU A 152 -9.39 13.55 -1.57
N ASP A 153 -10.09 12.43 -1.71
CA ASP A 153 -9.54 11.12 -1.34
C ASP A 153 -8.29 10.77 -2.18
N MET A 154 -7.33 10.09 -1.57
CA MET A 154 -6.05 9.74 -2.20
C MET A 154 -6.23 9.01 -3.53
N LEU A 155 -7.17 8.05 -3.61
CA LEU A 155 -7.38 7.27 -4.83
C LEU A 155 -8.02 8.11 -5.94
N THR A 156 -8.97 8.98 -5.58
CA THR A 156 -9.58 9.90 -6.54
C THR A 156 -8.56 10.92 -7.08
N LEU A 157 -7.62 11.36 -6.24
CA LEU A 157 -6.51 12.20 -6.68
C LEU A 157 -5.58 11.44 -7.64
N LEU A 158 -5.28 10.17 -7.36
CA LEU A 158 -4.50 9.32 -8.26
C LEU A 158 -5.16 9.14 -9.63
N GLU A 159 -6.48 8.97 -9.67
CA GLU A 159 -7.23 8.90 -10.93
C GLU A 159 -7.13 10.19 -11.75
N LYS A 160 -7.23 11.35 -11.08
CA LYS A 160 -7.02 12.65 -11.71
C LYS A 160 -5.59 12.79 -12.26
N ILE A 161 -4.57 12.36 -11.50
CA ILE A 161 -3.17 12.34 -11.94
C ILE A 161 -3.02 11.46 -13.19
N ARG A 162 -3.55 10.23 -13.19
CA ARG A 162 -3.52 9.31 -14.35
C ARG A 162 -4.19 9.91 -15.58
N ALA A 163 -5.34 10.56 -15.41
CA ALA A 163 -6.04 11.24 -16.49
C ALA A 163 -5.20 12.39 -17.07
N LYS A 164 -4.64 13.24 -16.21
CA LYS A 164 -3.77 14.33 -16.61
C LYS A 164 -2.50 13.82 -17.29
N TYR A 165 -1.88 12.76 -16.79
CA TYR A 165 -0.71 12.11 -17.39
C TYR A 165 -1.00 11.68 -18.83
N ARG A 166 -2.10 10.95 -19.08
CA ARG A 166 -2.50 10.54 -20.44
C ARG A 166 -2.66 11.73 -21.38
N LEU A 167 -3.26 12.82 -20.90
CA LEU A 167 -3.39 14.06 -21.65
C LEU A 167 -2.02 14.71 -21.93
N THR A 168 -1.13 14.77 -20.93
CA THR A 168 0.23 15.31 -21.13
C THR A 168 1.02 14.50 -22.16
N CYS A 169 0.92 13.16 -22.14
CA CYS A 169 1.56 12.28 -23.12
C CYS A 169 1.04 12.56 -24.54
N SER A 170 -0.28 12.76 -24.70
CA SER A 170 -0.87 13.14 -25.98
C SER A 170 -0.33 14.48 -26.50
N VAL A 171 -0.17 15.48 -25.62
CA VAL A 171 0.34 16.82 -25.97
C VAL A 171 1.86 16.80 -26.25
N LEU A 172 2.61 15.92 -25.58
CA LEU A 172 4.03 15.68 -25.85
C LEU A 172 4.26 14.84 -27.12
N GLY A 173 3.27 14.06 -27.55
CA GLY A 173 3.39 13.13 -28.68
C GLY A 173 4.15 11.86 -28.32
N VAL A 174 4.17 11.48 -27.04
CA VAL A 174 4.84 10.29 -26.51
C VAL A 174 3.77 9.28 -26.10
N PRO A 175 3.90 7.98 -26.42
CA PRO A 175 2.94 6.99 -25.97
C PRO A 175 2.96 6.88 -24.43
N PRO A 176 1.80 6.82 -23.76
CA PRO A 176 1.76 6.65 -22.31
C PRO A 176 2.36 5.28 -21.94
N GLN A 177 3.39 5.27 -21.12
CA GLN A 177 3.95 4.03 -20.59
C GLN A 177 3.13 3.61 -19.38
N ARG A 178 2.65 2.37 -19.38
CA ARG A 178 2.06 1.77 -18.18
C ARG A 178 3.17 1.40 -17.22
N THR A 179 3.00 1.74 -15.95
CA THR A 179 3.89 1.43 -14.83
C THR A 179 4.19 -0.06 -14.66
N ALA A 180 3.34 -0.95 -15.20
CA ALA A 180 3.63 -2.38 -15.29
C ALA A 180 4.94 -2.72 -16.04
N PHE A 181 5.43 -1.83 -16.91
CA PHE A 181 6.74 -1.94 -17.55
C PHE A 181 7.90 -1.59 -16.59
N LEU A 182 7.70 -0.70 -15.62
CA LEU A 182 8.70 -0.34 -14.59
C LEU A 182 8.88 -1.46 -13.55
N ALA A 183 7.80 -2.16 -13.20
CA ALA A 183 7.88 -3.35 -12.34
C ALA A 183 8.81 -4.45 -12.92
N GLN A 184 8.97 -4.50 -14.26
CA GLN A 184 9.92 -5.41 -14.93
C GLN A 184 11.37 -4.89 -14.93
N ILE A 185 11.56 -3.56 -14.83
CA ILE A 185 12.88 -2.93 -14.75
C ILE A 185 13.47 -3.11 -13.34
N GLY A 186 12.63 -3.03 -12.30
CA GLY A 186 13.07 -3.29 -10.91
C GLY A 186 13.43 -4.75 -10.62
N THR A 187 12.89 -5.71 -11.39
CA THR A 187 13.17 -7.15 -11.21
C THR A 187 14.39 -7.64 -12.01
N SER A 188 14.91 -6.86 -12.96
CA SER A 188 16.03 -7.26 -13.82
C SER A 188 17.42 -6.91 -13.28
N GLN A 189 17.53 -6.28 -12.10
CA GLN A 189 18.81 -5.97 -11.44
C GLN A 189 19.21 -6.93 -10.30
N GLY A 190 18.50 -8.06 -10.12
CA GLY A 190 18.77 -9.02 -9.05
C GLY A 190 19.63 -10.25 -9.41
N ASP A 191 19.80 -10.61 -10.68
CA ASP A 191 20.40 -11.91 -11.09
C ASP A 191 21.64 -11.77 -11.99
N ALA A 192 22.66 -11.04 -11.52
CA ALA A 192 23.93 -10.89 -12.23
C ALA A 192 25.14 -11.27 -11.36
N GLN A 193 25.26 -12.57 -11.04
CA GLN A 193 26.50 -13.33 -10.76
C GLN A 193 26.05 -14.75 -10.34
N SER A 194 26.19 -15.83 -11.12
CA SER A 194 27.42 -16.31 -11.76
C SER A 194 27.07 -17.26 -12.90
N GLN A 195 27.60 -17.02 -14.10
CA GLN A 195 27.78 -18.07 -15.10
C GLN A 195 29.14 -18.72 -14.85
N ASP A 196 29.14 -19.99 -14.43
CA ASP A 196 30.09 -20.93 -15.01
C ASP A 196 29.62 -22.39 -14.87
N ALA A 197 29.80 -23.12 -15.98
CA ALA A 197 29.90 -24.57 -16.15
C ALA A 197 28.71 -25.54 -15.88
N ALA A 198 28.41 -26.27 -16.95
CA ALA A 198 27.95 -27.66 -17.04
C ALA A 198 26.45 -27.96 -17.18
N LYS A 199 26.05 -28.19 -18.45
CA LYS A 199 24.90 -29.01 -18.85
C LYS A 199 24.84 -30.31 -18.03
N THR A 200 23.74 -30.53 -17.31
CA THR A 200 23.24 -31.88 -17.03
C THR A 200 21.72 -31.81 -16.97
N GLU A 201 21.06 -32.41 -17.98
CA GLU A 201 19.62 -32.55 -18.04
C GLU A 201 19.14 -33.49 -16.92
N THR A 202 18.61 -32.94 -15.82
CA THR A 202 17.91 -33.74 -14.82
C THR A 202 16.45 -33.91 -15.24
N LYS A 203 16.07 -35.15 -15.59
CA LYS A 203 14.68 -35.52 -15.91
C LYS A 203 13.83 -35.42 -14.64
N SER A 204 13.11 -34.32 -14.48
CA SER A 204 12.09 -34.15 -13.45
C SER A 204 10.87 -35.05 -13.72
N VAL A 205 10.33 -35.71 -12.69
CA VAL A 205 9.15 -36.57 -12.78
C VAL A 205 8.01 -35.94 -11.96
N LEU A 206 6.80 -35.94 -12.52
CA LEU A 206 5.59 -35.43 -11.87
C LEU A 206 5.02 -36.49 -10.92
N VAL A 207 4.96 -36.17 -9.63
CA VAL A 207 4.32 -37.02 -8.60
C VAL A 207 3.32 -36.17 -7.82
N ALA A 208 2.05 -36.60 -7.80
CA ALA A 208 0.96 -35.94 -7.07
C ALA A 208 0.81 -34.43 -7.36
N GLY A 209 1.05 -34.01 -8.61
CA GLY A 209 0.86 -32.61 -9.05
C GLY A 209 2.02 -31.67 -8.71
N LYS A 210 3.10 -32.16 -8.08
CA LYS A 210 4.35 -31.40 -7.91
C LYS A 210 5.47 -32.05 -8.73
N LEU A 211 6.25 -31.22 -9.41
CA LEU A 211 7.49 -31.64 -10.07
C LEU A 211 8.55 -31.85 -9.00
N VAL A 212 9.06 -33.08 -8.89
CA VAL A 212 10.10 -33.43 -7.92
C VAL A 212 11.29 -33.99 -8.66
N ASP A 213 12.50 -33.52 -8.31
CA ASP A 213 13.74 -34.06 -8.83
C ASP A 213 14.05 -35.39 -8.12
N PRO A 214 14.06 -36.52 -8.85
CA PRO A 214 14.26 -37.83 -8.25
C PRO A 214 15.66 -38.02 -7.62
N SER A 215 16.63 -37.15 -7.94
CA SER A 215 17.98 -37.21 -7.35
C SER A 215 18.05 -36.78 -5.88
N GLN A 216 17.01 -36.10 -5.37
CA GLN A 216 16.93 -35.64 -3.98
C GLN A 216 16.24 -36.63 -3.04
N LEU A 217 15.66 -37.71 -3.57
CA LEU A 217 15.04 -38.77 -2.76
C LEU A 217 16.15 -39.72 -2.26
N LYS A 218 16.63 -39.50 -1.04
CA LYS A 218 17.45 -40.49 -0.33
C LYS A 218 16.51 -41.58 0.21
N TYR A 219 16.69 -42.81 -0.25
CA TYR A 219 16.10 -44.01 0.35
C TYR A 219 16.93 -44.48 1.54
#